data_AF-A0A8T1T4V4-F1
#
_entry.id   AF-A0A8T1T4V4-F1
#
_cell.length_a   1.000
_cell.length_b   1.000
_cell.length_c   1.000
_cell.angle_alpha   90.00
_cell.angle_beta   90.00
_cell.angle_gamma   90.00
#
_symmetry.space_group_name_H-M   'P 1'
#
loop_
_entity.id
_entity.type
_entity.pdbx_description
1 polymer ?
#
loop_
_entity_poly.entity_id
_entity_poly.type
_entity_poly.pdbx_seq_one_letter_code
_entity_poly.pdbx_strand_id
1 'polypeptide(L)'
;MKELQAVRELLIRQHEQEVARMVKIKDSEIQRLQSTVNVLRDGAADKVKTALLNEAREEARKAFDCERIKTQQEILELKSGKKQLEEALNNIMQADKTKAADLRTAYQSHQDEVNRIKRECERDIRRLMDEIKGKDRVILALEKDLGVQAGHAQKLLLQKEALDEQLVQVKEAERYHGSPKKELPAGVGDITEMMGSPEQHMDERDIRRFQLKIAELNAVIRKLEDRNTLLADERNELLKRSRETEVQLKPLVEKNKRMTKKNEDILQCIQRMEEKIKNLTRENAEMKEKLSTQPTLKRHTSLNDLSSTREEQEMEFLRLQVIEQQHVIDDLTVERERLLRPKKPKRKSLKPPKRHVVETFFGFDEESVDSETSSVTSYNTDKTDRTPATPEEDLDDSTPKEEADLRFCQLTREYQALQRAYALLQEQVGGTLDAEREARTREQLQADLLRYQAKIEDLEKSLIEKGQDSKWIEEKQLLIRTNQELLEKIFKMELEENQLKNEMQDAKDQNELLEFRVLELEVRDSLSCKLSNGAEFVFEPKLKFM
;
A
#
# COMPACT_ATOMS: atom_id res chain seq x y z
N MET A 1 21.82 -78.19 -122.76
CA MET A 1 21.09 -78.85 -121.65
C MET A 1 21.96 -79.08 -120.41
N LYS A 2 23.12 -79.75 -120.49
CA LYS A 2 23.98 -80.01 -119.30
C LYS A 2 24.59 -78.75 -118.67
N GLU A 3 25.01 -77.76 -119.46
CA GLU A 3 25.60 -76.51 -118.96
C GLU A 3 24.58 -75.63 -118.23
N LEU A 4 23.33 -75.58 -118.72
CA LEU A 4 22.26 -74.79 -118.13
C LEU A 4 21.81 -75.36 -116.77
N GLN A 5 21.86 -76.68 -116.61
CA GLN A 5 21.63 -77.38 -115.34
C GLN A 5 22.73 -77.05 -114.32
N ALA A 6 24.00 -77.06 -114.74
CA ALA A 6 25.14 -76.75 -113.87
C ALA A 6 25.12 -75.29 -113.40
N VAL A 7 24.75 -74.34 -114.27
CA VAL A 7 24.56 -72.93 -113.89
C VAL A 7 23.41 -72.77 -112.90
N ARG A 8 22.28 -73.46 -113.10
CA ARG A 8 21.16 -73.44 -112.16
C ARG A 8 21.54 -73.98 -110.78
N GLU A 9 22.26 -75.10 -110.71
CA GLU A 9 22.73 -75.69 -109.45
C GLU A 9 23.75 -74.80 -108.75
N LEU A 10 24.65 -74.15 -109.50
CA LEU A 10 25.61 -73.18 -108.96
C LEU A 10 24.89 -71.96 -108.36
N LEU A 11 23.89 -71.40 -109.05
CA LEU A 11 23.09 -70.28 -108.55
C LEU A 11 22.28 -70.65 -107.31
N ILE A 12 21.70 -71.85 -107.25
CA ILE A 12 20.98 -72.33 -106.05
C ILE A 12 21.96 -72.44 -104.88
N ARG A 13 23.12 -73.04 -105.09
CA ARG A 13 24.13 -73.20 -104.04
C ARG A 13 24.67 -71.84 -103.55
N GLN A 14 24.83 -70.89 -104.47
CA GLN A 14 25.21 -69.51 -104.14
C GLN A 14 24.11 -68.81 -103.35
N HIS A 15 22.85 -68.95 -103.75
CA HIS A 15 21.70 -68.39 -103.03
C HIS A 15 21.57 -68.99 -101.62
N GLU A 16 21.70 -70.31 -101.47
CA GLU A 16 21.71 -70.99 -100.17
C GLU A 16 22.86 -70.49 -99.28
N GLN A 17 24.04 -70.26 -99.86
CA GLN A 17 25.19 -69.71 -99.13
C GLN A 17 24.98 -68.24 -98.72
N GLU A 18 24.33 -67.44 -99.56
CA GLU A 18 23.93 -66.06 -99.24
C GLU A 18 22.86 -66.00 -98.16
N VAL A 19 21.85 -66.87 -98.23
CA VAL A 19 20.82 -67.00 -97.19
C VAL A 19 21.45 -67.43 -95.87
N ALA A 20 22.36 -68.41 -95.86
CA ALA A 20 23.07 -68.84 -94.66
C ALA A 20 23.97 -67.73 -94.07
N ARG A 21 24.62 -66.93 -94.92
CA ARG A 21 25.36 -65.72 -94.48
C ARG A 21 24.43 -64.69 -93.86
N MET A 22 23.30 -64.41 -94.51
CA MET A 22 22.32 -63.45 -94.02
C MET A 22 21.70 -63.87 -92.69
N VAL A 23 21.36 -65.15 -92.52
CA VAL A 23 20.87 -65.71 -91.26
C VAL A 23 21.90 -65.51 -90.15
N LYS A 24 23.17 -65.86 -90.38
CA LYS A 24 24.24 -65.64 -89.38
C LYS A 24 24.40 -64.18 -88.98
N ILE A 25 24.34 -63.26 -89.95
CA ILE A 25 24.41 -61.81 -89.66
C ILE A 25 23.21 -61.39 -88.82
N LYS A 26 22.00 -61.82 -89.19
CA LYS A 26 20.78 -61.52 -88.42
C LYS A 26 20.81 -62.11 -87.02
N ASP A 27 21.26 -63.35 -86.86
CA ASP A 27 21.40 -64.00 -85.56
C ASP A 27 22.43 -63.27 -84.67
N SER A 28 23.56 -62.84 -85.24
CA SER A 28 24.55 -62.06 -84.50
C SER A 28 24.01 -60.69 -84.05
N GLU A 29 23.20 -60.04 -84.89
CA GLU A 29 22.57 -58.77 -84.57
C GLU A 29 21.45 -58.94 -83.53
N ILE A 30 20.67 -60.03 -83.60
CA ILE A 30 19.68 -60.39 -82.59
C ILE A 30 20.37 -60.61 -81.23
N GLN A 31 21.47 -61.36 -81.18
CA GLN A 31 22.23 -61.57 -79.94
C GLN A 31 22.80 -60.27 -79.38
N ARG A 32 23.32 -59.38 -80.24
CA ARG A 32 23.83 -58.06 -79.83
C ARG A 32 22.73 -57.18 -79.26
N LEU A 33 21.56 -57.14 -79.91
CA LEU A 33 20.41 -56.37 -79.45
C LEU A 33 19.85 -56.94 -78.14
N GLN A 34 19.72 -58.26 -78.02
CA GLN A 34 19.30 -58.93 -76.78
C GLN A 34 20.25 -58.63 -75.62
N SER A 35 21.57 -58.67 -75.85
CA SER A 35 22.57 -58.33 -74.84
C SER A 35 22.42 -56.88 -74.37
N THR A 36 22.16 -55.95 -75.31
CA THR A 36 21.96 -54.53 -75.01
C THR A 36 20.68 -54.29 -74.19
N VAL A 37 19.59 -54.98 -74.56
CA VAL A 37 18.32 -54.92 -73.84
C VAL A 37 18.48 -55.44 -72.41
N ASN A 38 19.20 -56.55 -72.20
CA ASN A 38 19.43 -57.10 -70.87
C ASN A 38 20.25 -56.13 -69.99
N VAL A 39 21.29 -55.49 -70.53
CA VAL A 39 22.07 -54.48 -69.80
C VAL A 39 21.21 -53.28 -69.37
N LEU A 40 20.30 -52.82 -70.23
CA LEU A 40 19.40 -51.70 -69.91
C LEU A 40 18.30 -52.10 -68.94
N ARG A 41 17.75 -53.32 -69.08
CA ARG A 41 16.68 -53.85 -68.24
C ARG A 41 17.15 -54.11 -66.81
N ASP A 42 18.31 -54.74 -66.66
CA ASP A 42 18.77 -55.25 -65.38
C ASP A 42 19.80 -54.33 -64.70
N GLY A 43 20.55 -53.53 -65.46
CA GLY A 43 21.67 -52.74 -64.92
C GLY A 43 21.35 -51.29 -64.52
N ALA A 44 20.35 -50.65 -65.12
CA ALA A 44 20.05 -49.23 -64.88
C ALA A 44 19.09 -49.02 -63.71
N ALA A 45 18.02 -49.83 -63.64
CA ALA A 45 17.00 -49.73 -62.60
C ALA A 45 17.56 -50.05 -61.21
N ASP A 46 18.37 -51.10 -61.08
CA ASP A 46 18.95 -51.51 -59.80
C ASP A 46 19.98 -50.50 -59.26
N LYS A 47 20.74 -49.84 -60.14
CA LYS A 47 21.67 -48.77 -59.73
C LYS A 47 20.93 -47.54 -59.22
N VAL A 48 19.85 -47.12 -59.90
CA VAL A 48 19.01 -45.99 -59.46
C VAL A 48 18.31 -46.33 -58.14
N LYS A 49 17.73 -47.54 -58.02
CA LYS A 49 17.10 -48.01 -56.79
C LYS A 49 18.09 -48.03 -55.62
N THR A 50 19.30 -48.52 -55.84
CA THR A 50 20.35 -48.55 -54.81
C THR A 50 20.80 -47.15 -54.41
N ALA A 51 20.95 -46.22 -55.38
CA ALA A 51 21.29 -44.83 -55.12
C ALA A 51 20.22 -44.12 -54.28
N LEU A 52 18.94 -44.26 -54.65
CA LEU A 52 17.81 -43.67 -53.92
C LEU A 52 17.68 -44.26 -52.50
N LEU A 53 17.90 -45.57 -52.33
CA LEU A 53 17.91 -46.20 -51.01
C LEU A 53 19.05 -45.69 -50.13
N ASN A 54 20.23 -45.45 -50.71
CA ASN A 54 21.35 -44.87 -49.98
C ASN A 54 21.09 -43.40 -49.62
N GLU A 55 20.52 -42.61 -50.53
CA GLU A 55 20.13 -41.22 -50.28
C GLU A 55 19.07 -41.13 -49.16
N ALA A 56 18.02 -41.95 -49.22
CA ALA A 56 17.01 -42.02 -48.16
C ALA A 56 17.60 -42.44 -46.81
N ARG A 57 18.59 -43.35 -46.79
CA ARG A 57 19.29 -43.75 -45.56
C ARG A 57 20.18 -42.64 -45.00
N GLU A 58 20.88 -41.90 -45.86
CA GLU A 58 21.70 -40.77 -45.42
C GLU A 58 20.82 -39.62 -44.91
N GLU A 59 19.68 -39.35 -45.55
CA GLU A 59 18.73 -38.34 -45.11
C GLU A 59 18.10 -38.71 -43.76
N ALA A 60 17.70 -39.98 -43.57
CA ALA A 60 17.22 -40.48 -42.28
C ALA A 60 18.28 -40.39 -41.18
N ARG A 61 19.55 -40.66 -41.50
CA ARG A 61 20.67 -40.51 -40.54
C ARG A 61 20.88 -39.04 -40.15
N LYS A 62 20.88 -38.13 -41.13
CA LYS A 62 21.01 -36.69 -40.87
C LYS A 62 19.85 -36.16 -40.01
N ALA A 63 18.62 -36.55 -40.33
CA ALA A 63 17.44 -36.16 -39.55
C ALA A 63 17.55 -36.63 -38.09
N PHE A 64 17.93 -37.90 -37.88
CA PHE A 64 18.16 -38.45 -36.55
C PHE A 64 19.29 -37.75 -35.79
N ASP A 65 20.43 -37.47 -36.45
CA ASP A 65 21.55 -36.77 -35.81
C ASP A 65 21.18 -35.33 -35.42
N CYS A 66 20.41 -34.62 -36.27
CA CYS A 66 19.88 -33.29 -35.96
C CYS A 66 18.96 -33.34 -34.73
N GLU A 67 18.03 -34.31 -34.68
CA GLU A 67 17.12 -34.48 -33.55
C GLU A 67 17.87 -34.84 -32.26
N ARG A 68 18.86 -35.76 -32.34
CA ARG A 68 19.74 -36.11 -31.22
C ARG A 68 20.45 -34.89 -30.66
N ILE A 69 21.02 -34.05 -31.53
CA ILE A 69 21.72 -32.82 -31.11
C ILE A 69 20.74 -31.84 -30.45
N LYS A 70 19.54 -31.68 -31.03
CA LYS A 70 18.50 -30.82 -30.46
C LYS A 70 18.08 -31.29 -29.08
N THR A 71 17.79 -32.58 -28.89
CA THR A 71 17.43 -33.14 -27.59
C THR A 71 18.60 -33.04 -26.60
N GLN A 72 19.85 -33.23 -27.03
CA GLN A 72 21.03 -33.02 -26.17
C GLN A 72 21.16 -31.58 -25.69
N GLN A 73 20.89 -30.61 -26.57
CA GLN A 73 20.89 -29.20 -26.23
C GLN A 73 19.76 -28.86 -25.24
N GLU A 74 18.54 -29.35 -25.48
CA GLU A 74 17.40 -29.20 -24.56
C GLU A 74 17.71 -29.79 -23.17
N ILE A 75 18.38 -30.94 -23.09
CA ILE A 75 18.82 -31.53 -21.81
C ILE A 75 19.81 -30.61 -21.09
N LEU A 76 20.74 -29.98 -21.79
CA LEU A 76 21.70 -29.06 -21.18
C LEU A 76 21.02 -27.79 -20.66
N GLU A 77 20.08 -27.24 -21.43
CA GLU A 77 19.27 -26.08 -21.02
C GLU A 77 18.41 -26.41 -19.79
N LEU A 78 17.75 -27.57 -19.78
CA LEU A 78 16.99 -28.05 -18.62
C LEU A 78 17.86 -28.25 -17.38
N LYS A 79 19.09 -28.78 -17.53
CA LYS A 79 20.03 -28.90 -16.41
C LYS A 79 20.45 -27.54 -15.86
N SER A 80 20.70 -26.57 -16.72
CA SER A 80 21.03 -25.19 -16.32
C SER A 80 19.85 -24.54 -15.60
N GLY A 81 18.65 -24.62 -16.17
CA GLY A 81 17.42 -24.09 -15.57
C GLY A 81 17.11 -24.73 -14.22
N LYS A 82 17.30 -26.05 -14.10
CA LYS A 82 17.17 -26.77 -12.81
C LYS A 82 18.13 -26.19 -11.76
N LYS A 83 19.40 -26.00 -12.11
CA LYS A 83 20.40 -25.45 -11.17
C LYS A 83 20.01 -24.04 -10.70
N GLN A 84 19.55 -23.18 -11.61
CA GLN A 84 19.09 -21.83 -11.27
C GLN A 84 17.88 -21.86 -10.33
N LEU A 85 16.92 -22.76 -10.56
CA LEU A 85 15.77 -22.95 -9.68
C LEU A 85 16.16 -23.48 -8.29
N GLU A 86 17.12 -24.40 -8.22
CA GLU A 86 17.65 -24.91 -6.95
C GLU A 86 18.36 -23.81 -6.15
N GLU A 87 19.14 -22.94 -6.80
CA GLU A 87 19.78 -21.78 -6.17
C GLU A 87 18.73 -20.77 -5.68
N ALA A 88 17.71 -20.47 -6.48
CA ALA A 88 16.61 -19.60 -6.10
C ALA A 88 15.82 -20.16 -4.90
N LEU A 89 15.54 -21.46 -4.89
CA LEU A 89 14.87 -22.12 -3.78
C LEU A 89 15.69 -22.02 -2.48
N ASN A 90 17.00 -22.28 -2.55
CA ASN A 90 17.88 -22.15 -1.39
C ASN A 90 17.91 -20.72 -0.84
N ASN A 91 17.92 -19.71 -1.72
CA ASN A 91 17.86 -18.31 -1.31
C ASN A 91 16.54 -17.98 -0.59
N ILE A 92 15.40 -18.46 -1.13
CA ILE A 92 14.08 -18.26 -0.51
C ILE A 92 14.02 -18.96 0.85
N MET A 93 14.52 -20.20 0.97
CA MET A 93 14.55 -20.92 2.24
C MET A 93 15.40 -20.20 3.30
N GLN A 94 16.55 -19.65 2.91
CA GLN A 94 17.41 -18.90 3.83
C GLN A 94 16.77 -17.57 4.26
N ALA A 95 16.09 -16.88 3.33
CA ALA A 95 15.34 -15.67 3.64
C ALA A 95 14.19 -15.96 4.62
N ASP A 96 13.44 -17.04 4.41
CA ASP A 96 12.34 -17.45 5.30
C ASP A 96 12.86 -17.83 6.70
N LYS A 97 13.99 -18.55 6.77
CA LYS A 97 14.66 -18.87 8.04
C LYS A 97 15.06 -17.61 8.81
N THR A 98 15.54 -16.59 8.10
CA THR A 98 15.94 -15.29 8.68
C THR A 98 14.71 -14.54 9.18
N LYS A 99 13.67 -14.43 8.34
CA LYS A 99 12.39 -13.81 8.70
C LYS A 99 11.75 -14.46 9.93
N ALA A 100 11.81 -15.79 10.03
CA ALA A 100 11.32 -16.52 11.20
C ALA A 100 12.14 -16.20 12.48
N ALA A 101 13.45 -15.95 12.35
CA ALA A 101 14.29 -15.53 13.47
C ALA A 101 13.99 -14.09 13.89
N ASP A 102 13.77 -13.19 12.94
CA ASP A 102 13.39 -11.79 13.20
C ASP A 102 12.04 -11.71 13.90
N LEU A 103 11.04 -12.48 13.44
CA LEU A 103 9.73 -12.56 14.10
C LEU A 103 9.84 -13.05 15.56
N ARG A 104 10.67 -14.05 15.84
CA ARG A 104 10.91 -14.51 17.22
C ARG A 104 11.56 -13.44 18.07
N THR A 105 12.52 -12.71 17.52
CA THR A 105 13.24 -11.63 18.22
C THR A 105 12.31 -10.44 18.50
N ALA A 106 11.49 -10.05 17.53
CA ALA A 106 10.48 -9.01 17.68
C ALA A 106 9.43 -9.38 18.74
N TYR A 107 8.94 -10.62 18.71
CA TYR A 107 8.03 -11.14 19.73
C TYR A 107 8.63 -11.05 21.14
N GLN A 108 9.90 -11.48 21.30
CA GLN A 108 10.59 -11.40 22.59
C GLN A 108 10.76 -9.95 23.05
N SER A 109 11.16 -9.04 22.16
CA SER A 109 11.29 -7.61 22.45
C SER A 109 9.97 -6.99 22.92
N HIS A 110 8.87 -7.28 22.22
CA HIS A 110 7.54 -6.81 22.62
C HIS A 110 7.11 -7.38 23.97
N GLN A 111 7.40 -8.67 24.23
CA GLN A 111 7.11 -9.27 25.52
C GLN A 111 7.87 -8.58 26.66
N ASP A 112 9.13 -8.20 26.43
CA ASP A 112 9.95 -7.48 27.39
C ASP A 112 9.45 -6.04 27.60
N GLU A 113 8.97 -5.37 26.56
CA GLU A 113 8.37 -4.04 26.66
C GLU A 113 7.05 -4.06 27.44
N VAL A 114 6.17 -5.02 27.17
CA VAL A 114 4.93 -5.21 27.95
C VAL A 114 5.27 -5.42 29.42
N ASN A 115 6.28 -6.25 29.72
CA ASN A 115 6.74 -6.47 31.09
C ASN A 115 7.33 -5.20 31.73
N ARG A 116 8.03 -4.36 30.96
CA ARG A 116 8.56 -3.07 31.41
C ARG A 116 7.44 -2.10 31.76
N ILE A 117 6.49 -1.89 30.85
CA ILE A 117 5.31 -1.02 31.04
C ILE A 117 4.54 -1.47 32.27
N LYS A 118 4.29 -2.77 32.43
CA LYS A 118 3.60 -3.30 33.62
C LYS A 118 4.30 -2.90 34.92
N ARG A 119 5.63 -3.05 34.99
CA ARG A 119 6.43 -2.67 36.17
C ARG A 119 6.42 -1.16 36.41
N GLU A 120 6.38 -0.35 35.35
CA GLU A 120 6.28 1.11 35.43
C GLU A 120 4.93 1.53 35.98
N CYS A 121 3.83 1.01 35.43
CA CYS A 121 2.49 1.27 35.93
C CYS A 121 2.34 0.85 37.40
N GLU A 122 2.88 -0.30 37.80
CA GLU A 122 2.86 -0.75 39.20
C GLU A 122 3.67 0.18 40.13
N ARG A 123 4.74 0.81 39.63
CA ARG A 123 5.51 1.81 40.38
C ARG A 123 4.73 3.11 40.51
N ASP A 124 4.10 3.58 39.44
CA ASP A 124 3.30 4.80 39.45
C ASP A 124 2.05 4.68 40.33
N ILE A 125 1.36 3.53 40.28
CA ILE A 125 0.24 3.25 41.18
C ILE A 125 0.68 3.36 42.64
N ARG A 126 1.81 2.77 43.01
CA ARG A 126 2.35 2.87 44.38
C ARG A 126 2.66 4.32 44.77
N ARG A 127 3.33 5.07 43.88
CA ARG A 127 3.64 6.49 44.10
C ARG A 127 2.38 7.34 44.30
N LEU A 128 1.39 7.17 43.42
CA LEU A 128 0.12 7.90 43.50
C LEU A 128 -0.67 7.55 44.76
N MET A 129 -0.67 6.27 45.17
CA MET A 129 -1.30 5.83 46.41
C MET A 129 -0.65 6.50 47.64
N ASP A 130 0.67 6.62 47.67
CA ASP A 130 1.36 7.30 48.77
C ASP A 130 1.13 8.81 48.77
N GLU A 131 1.01 9.42 47.59
CA GLU A 131 0.62 10.83 47.45
C GLU A 131 -0.82 11.07 47.95
N ILE A 132 -1.77 10.20 47.63
CA ILE A 132 -3.15 10.25 48.14
C ILE A 132 -3.14 10.18 49.68
N LYS A 133 -2.45 9.19 50.27
CA LYS A 133 -2.30 9.09 51.73
C LYS A 133 -1.63 10.33 52.34
N GLY A 134 -0.73 10.97 51.60
CA GLY A 134 -0.13 12.25 51.98
C GLY A 134 -1.17 13.36 52.05
N LYS A 135 -1.98 13.50 50.99
CA LYS A 135 -3.06 14.50 50.91
C LYS A 135 -4.15 14.25 51.95
N ASP A 136 -4.54 13.00 52.20
CA ASP A 136 -5.53 12.66 53.24
C ASP A 136 -5.06 13.12 54.63
N ARG A 137 -3.77 12.95 54.95
CA ARG A 137 -3.21 13.46 56.21
C ARG A 137 -3.26 14.98 56.31
N VAL A 138 -3.01 15.69 55.20
CA VAL A 138 -3.11 17.15 55.15
C VAL A 138 -4.56 17.60 55.32
N ILE A 139 -5.51 16.94 54.65
CA ILE A 139 -6.95 17.21 54.77
C ILE A 139 -7.39 17.03 56.23
N LEU A 140 -7.05 15.91 56.86
CA LEU A 140 -7.37 15.65 58.27
C LEU A 140 -6.82 16.73 59.22
N ALA A 141 -5.60 17.23 58.94
CA ALA A 141 -5.03 18.33 59.72
C ALA A 141 -5.81 19.64 59.54
N LEU A 142 -6.16 19.99 58.30
CA LEU A 142 -6.95 21.18 57.99
C LEU A 142 -8.37 21.10 58.58
N GLU A 143 -9.01 19.93 58.55
CA GLU A 143 -10.33 19.72 59.17
C GLU A 143 -10.28 19.92 60.68
N LYS A 144 -9.21 19.44 61.34
CA LYS A 144 -9.00 19.66 62.77
C LYS A 144 -8.81 21.14 63.08
N ASP A 145 -7.96 21.84 62.33
CA ASP A 145 -7.69 23.27 62.52
C ASP A 145 -8.95 24.11 62.28
N LEU A 146 -9.74 23.77 61.25
CA LEU A 146 -11.03 24.39 60.97
C LEU A 146 -12.01 24.18 62.14
N GLY A 147 -12.06 22.98 62.73
CA GLY A 147 -12.88 22.70 63.91
C GLY A 147 -12.47 23.54 65.13
N VAL A 148 -11.17 23.72 65.37
CA VAL A 148 -10.65 24.60 66.43
C VAL A 148 -11.04 26.06 66.17
N GLN A 149 -10.88 26.54 64.93
CA GLN A 149 -11.27 27.89 64.54
C GLN A 149 -12.78 28.12 64.70
N ALA A 150 -13.61 27.17 64.28
CA ALA A 150 -15.06 27.23 64.46
C ALA A 150 -15.45 27.31 65.94
N GLY A 151 -14.82 26.51 66.81
CA GLY A 151 -15.03 26.58 68.25
C GLY A 151 -14.59 27.91 68.86
N HIS A 152 -13.49 28.50 68.39
CA HIS A 152 -13.07 29.83 68.82
C HIS A 152 -14.05 30.92 68.38
N ALA A 153 -14.51 30.87 67.13
CA ALA A 153 -15.50 31.81 66.59
C ALA A 153 -16.83 31.73 67.36
N GLN A 154 -17.30 30.53 67.72
CA GLN A 154 -18.51 30.36 68.54
C GLN A 154 -18.37 30.99 69.93
N LYS A 155 -17.21 30.84 70.59
CA LYS A 155 -16.95 31.49 71.89
C LYS A 155 -17.00 33.01 71.78
N LEU A 156 -16.41 33.59 70.74
CA LEU A 156 -16.47 35.03 70.47
C LEU A 156 -17.90 35.50 70.21
N LEU A 157 -18.70 34.70 69.50
CA LEU A 157 -20.10 35.00 69.23
C LEU A 157 -20.94 35.02 70.52
N LEU A 158 -20.77 34.04 71.40
CA LEU A 158 -21.43 34.03 72.72
C LEU A 158 -21.00 35.21 73.60
N GLN A 159 -19.72 35.59 73.57
CA GLN A 159 -19.23 36.78 74.28
C GLN A 159 -19.87 38.06 73.72
N LYS A 160 -20.03 38.15 72.40
CA LYS A 160 -20.71 39.26 71.75
C LYS A 160 -22.19 39.31 72.16
N GLU A 161 -22.91 38.19 72.14
CA GLU A 161 -24.31 38.13 72.57
C GLU A 161 -24.47 38.56 74.03
N ALA A 162 -23.59 38.11 74.92
CA ALA A 162 -23.59 38.55 76.32
C ALA A 162 -23.34 40.06 76.48
N LEU A 163 -22.45 40.65 75.68
CA LEU A 163 -22.23 42.10 75.66
C LEU A 163 -23.44 42.85 75.08
N ASP A 164 -24.07 42.31 74.03
CA ASP A 164 -25.29 42.87 73.43
C ASP A 164 -26.46 42.86 74.44
N GLU A 165 -26.61 41.80 75.24
CA GLU A 165 -27.59 41.73 76.35
C GLU A 165 -27.32 42.77 77.44
N GLN A 166 -26.06 42.94 77.86
CA GLN A 166 -25.67 43.99 78.81
C GLN A 166 -26.00 45.39 78.27
N LEU A 167 -25.76 45.62 76.98
CA LEU A 167 -26.07 46.89 76.32
C LEU A 167 -27.59 47.16 76.29
N VAL A 168 -28.41 46.13 76.06
CA VAL A 168 -29.87 46.25 76.13
C VAL A 168 -30.33 46.59 77.55
N GLN A 169 -29.78 45.94 78.58
CA GLN A 169 -30.10 46.24 79.99
C GLN A 169 -29.75 47.67 80.38
N VAL A 170 -28.60 48.20 79.92
CA VAL A 170 -28.22 49.62 80.12
C VAL A 170 -29.22 50.55 79.44
N LYS A 171 -29.57 50.27 78.17
CA LYS A 171 -30.57 51.07 77.43
C LYS A 171 -31.96 51.00 78.07
N GLU A 172 -32.35 49.88 78.66
CA GLU A 172 -33.63 49.73 79.37
C GLU A 172 -33.60 50.45 80.72
N ALA A 173 -32.49 50.43 81.45
CA ALA A 173 -32.30 51.22 82.67
C ALA A 173 -32.37 52.74 82.38
N GLU A 174 -31.89 53.18 81.23
CA GLU A 174 -32.02 54.57 80.76
C GLU A 174 -33.46 54.97 80.40
N ARG A 175 -34.36 54.02 80.09
CA ARG A 175 -35.77 54.31 79.74
C ARG A 175 -36.68 54.58 80.95
N TYR A 176 -36.25 54.31 82.17
CA TYR A 176 -37.05 54.55 83.39
C TYR A 176 -36.78 55.90 84.08
N HIS A 177 -35.96 56.79 83.51
CA HIS A 177 -35.68 58.13 84.05
C HIS A 177 -35.96 59.24 83.03
N GLY A 178 -37.25 59.58 82.87
CA GLY A 178 -37.69 60.77 82.13
C GLY A 178 -37.69 62.05 82.98
N SER A 179 -36.63 62.86 82.85
CA SER A 179 -36.44 64.35 82.87
C SER A 179 -37.29 65.28 83.78
N PRO A 180 -36.76 66.45 84.26
CA PRO A 180 -36.71 67.64 83.38
C PRO A 180 -35.52 68.62 83.55
N LYS A 181 -34.94 68.99 82.39
CA LYS A 181 -34.44 70.31 81.93
C LYS A 181 -33.89 71.34 82.94
N LYS A 182 -32.64 71.78 82.72
CA LYS A 182 -32.23 73.18 82.95
C LYS A 182 -31.15 73.62 81.94
N GLU A 183 -31.31 74.85 81.49
CA GLU A 183 -30.61 75.54 80.41
C GLU A 183 -29.12 75.75 80.66
N LEU A 184 -28.38 75.86 79.55
CA LEU A 184 -26.96 76.24 79.48
C LEU A 184 -26.70 77.63 80.10
N PRO A 185 -25.50 77.84 80.63
CA PRO A 185 -24.68 78.92 80.07
C PRO A 185 -23.25 78.48 79.74
N ALA A 186 -22.69 79.21 78.78
CA ALA A 186 -21.37 79.04 78.20
C ALA A 186 -20.22 79.35 79.17
N GLY A 187 -19.09 78.66 78.96
CA GLY A 187 -17.78 79.23 79.27
C GLY A 187 -16.84 78.35 80.08
N VAL A 188 -16.07 77.52 79.36
CA VAL A 188 -14.63 77.25 79.57
C VAL A 188 -14.20 76.68 80.94
N GLY A 189 -13.74 75.43 80.92
CA GLY A 189 -12.82 74.91 81.93
C GLY A 189 -12.97 73.41 82.18
N ASP A 190 -12.09 72.62 81.56
CA ASP A 190 -11.59 71.33 82.06
C ASP A 190 -12.58 70.22 82.41
N ILE A 191 -13.19 69.58 81.39
CA ILE A 191 -13.55 68.15 81.51
C ILE A 191 -13.50 67.44 80.14
N THR A 192 -12.44 67.66 79.36
CA THR A 192 -12.14 66.89 78.14
C THR A 192 -11.41 65.57 78.47
N GLU A 193 -11.54 65.03 79.68
CA GLU A 193 -10.76 63.88 80.17
C GLU A 193 -11.56 62.58 80.36
N MET A 194 -12.82 62.48 79.91
CA MET A 194 -13.60 61.23 80.04
C MET A 194 -14.48 60.85 78.85
N MET A 195 -14.14 61.34 77.65
CA MET A 195 -14.45 60.66 76.40
C MET A 195 -13.27 60.87 75.47
N GLY A 196 -12.19 60.13 75.75
CA GLY A 196 -11.15 59.90 74.76
C GLY A 196 -11.80 59.22 73.56
N SER A 197 -11.77 59.90 72.42
CA SER A 197 -11.75 59.27 71.12
C SER A 197 -11.05 57.90 71.19
N PRO A 198 -11.59 56.80 70.64
CA PRO A 198 -10.75 55.67 70.25
C PRO A 198 -9.94 56.00 68.97
N GLU A 199 -9.93 57.26 68.55
CA GLU A 199 -8.91 57.81 67.68
C GLU A 199 -7.67 58.14 68.52
N GLN A 200 -6.68 57.26 68.36
CA GLN A 200 -5.26 57.44 68.65
C GLN A 200 -4.76 56.99 70.04
N HIS A 201 -4.53 55.68 70.15
CA HIS A 201 -3.18 55.15 70.33
C HIS A 201 -3.07 53.75 69.69
N MET A 202 -3.45 53.62 68.42
CA MET A 202 -2.58 52.78 67.59
C MET A 202 -1.28 53.56 67.54
N ASP A 203 -0.21 53.01 68.09
CA ASP A 203 1.12 53.62 68.02
C ASP A 203 1.34 54.04 66.56
N GLU A 204 2.02 55.14 66.24
CA GLU A 204 2.27 55.50 64.83
C GLU A 204 2.92 54.31 64.09
N ARG A 205 3.63 53.46 64.84
CA ARG A 205 4.17 52.17 64.44
C ARG A 205 3.10 51.13 64.07
N ASP A 206 1.98 51.04 64.78
CA ASP A 206 0.86 50.15 64.47
C ASP A 206 0.09 50.62 63.23
N ILE A 207 -0.18 51.92 63.10
CA ILE A 207 -0.81 52.49 61.90
C ILE A 207 0.07 52.24 60.67
N ARG A 208 1.39 52.47 60.79
CA ARG A 208 2.37 52.14 59.74
C ARG A 208 2.40 50.64 59.44
N ARG A 209 2.33 49.77 60.45
CA ARG A 209 2.24 48.31 60.26
C ARG A 209 0.97 47.90 59.52
N PHE A 210 -0.19 48.47 59.84
CA PHE A 210 -1.43 48.21 59.13
C PHE A 210 -1.40 48.74 57.69
N GLN A 211 -0.87 49.94 57.47
CA GLN A 211 -0.70 50.49 56.12
C GLN A 211 0.24 49.63 55.26
N LEU A 212 1.36 49.18 55.81
CA LEU A 212 2.25 48.24 55.14
C LEU A 212 1.54 46.92 54.86
N LYS A 213 0.73 46.41 55.80
CA LYS A 213 -0.02 45.17 55.58
C LYS A 213 -1.06 45.30 54.47
N ILE A 214 -1.76 46.44 54.40
CA ILE A 214 -2.69 46.75 53.31
C ILE A 214 -1.93 46.86 51.98
N ALA A 215 -0.76 47.50 51.96
CA ALA A 215 0.06 47.60 50.76
C ALA A 215 0.60 46.23 50.29
N GLU A 216 1.02 45.37 51.22
CA GLU A 216 1.42 43.98 50.94
C GLU A 216 0.25 43.17 50.37
N LEU A 217 -0.93 43.24 51.00
CA LEU A 217 -2.11 42.54 50.52
C LEU A 217 -2.53 43.03 49.13
N ASN A 218 -2.50 44.34 48.89
CA ASN A 218 -2.76 44.92 47.57
C ASN A 218 -1.72 44.50 46.53
N ALA A 219 -0.45 44.35 46.91
CA ALA A 219 0.58 43.82 46.02
C ALA A 219 0.37 42.33 45.70
N VAL A 220 -0.10 41.53 46.67
CA VAL A 220 -0.48 40.13 46.45
C VAL A 220 -1.72 40.03 45.56
N ILE A 221 -2.74 40.87 45.78
CA ILE A 221 -3.93 40.94 44.94
C ILE A 221 -3.54 41.21 43.49
N ARG A 222 -2.70 42.23 43.23
CA ARG A 222 -2.21 42.52 41.87
C ARG A 222 -1.47 41.35 41.24
N LYS A 223 -0.57 40.69 41.98
CA LYS A 223 0.13 39.48 41.48
C LYS A 223 -0.82 38.33 41.15
N LEU A 224 -1.88 38.16 41.93
CA LEU A 224 -2.91 37.16 41.68
C LEU A 224 -3.79 37.54 40.48
N GLU A 225 -4.10 38.82 40.28
CA GLU A 225 -4.81 39.34 39.10
C GLU A 225 -3.98 39.13 37.82
N ASP A 226 -2.68 39.42 37.84
CA ASP A 226 -1.75 39.16 36.74
C ASP A 226 -1.68 37.66 36.42
N ARG A 227 -1.53 36.81 37.45
CA ARG A 227 -1.55 35.34 37.32
C ARG A 227 -2.87 34.86 36.70
N ASN A 228 -4.01 35.42 37.14
CA ASN A 228 -5.32 35.03 36.65
C ASN A 228 -5.53 35.45 35.18
N THR A 229 -4.98 36.60 34.79
CA THR A 229 -4.97 37.07 33.40
C THR A 229 -4.18 36.10 32.51
N LEU A 230 -2.98 35.71 32.93
CA LEU A 230 -2.17 34.71 32.19
C LEU A 230 -2.87 33.35 32.07
N LEU A 231 -3.52 32.88 33.14
CA LEU A 231 -4.30 31.63 33.10
C LEU A 231 -5.50 31.73 32.15
N ALA A 232 -6.15 32.90 32.07
CA ALA A 232 -7.23 33.13 31.11
C ALA A 232 -6.72 33.10 29.66
N ASP A 233 -5.56 33.69 29.40
CA ASP A 233 -4.90 33.66 28.08
C ASP A 233 -4.47 32.25 27.70
N GLU A 234 -3.83 31.51 28.61
CA GLU A 234 -3.47 30.09 28.42
C GLU A 234 -4.71 29.23 28.10
N ARG A 235 -5.81 29.44 28.84
CA ARG A 235 -7.08 28.74 28.59
C ARG A 235 -7.64 29.07 27.20
N ASN A 236 -7.55 30.33 26.76
CA ASN A 236 -8.04 30.73 25.45
C ASN A 236 -7.18 30.18 24.30
N GLU A 237 -5.86 30.13 24.47
CA GLU A 237 -4.95 29.48 23.52
C GLU A 237 -5.16 27.97 23.44
N LEU A 238 -5.39 27.30 24.57
CA LEU A 238 -5.77 25.87 24.57
C LEU A 238 -7.10 25.64 23.84
N LEU A 239 -8.09 26.52 24.03
CA LEU A 239 -9.37 26.45 23.34
C LEU A 239 -9.20 26.64 21.82
N LYS A 240 -8.31 27.55 21.41
CA LYS A 240 -7.98 27.79 20.00
C LYS A 240 -7.30 26.58 19.38
N ARG A 241 -6.27 26.03 20.02
CA ARG A 241 -5.62 24.78 19.56
C ARG A 241 -6.60 23.61 19.49
N SER A 242 -7.49 23.47 20.47
CA SER A 242 -8.54 22.44 20.43
C SER A 242 -9.41 22.58 19.18
N ARG A 243 -9.88 23.80 18.86
CA ARG A 243 -10.68 24.05 17.66
C ARG A 243 -9.90 23.78 16.37
N GLU A 244 -8.63 24.18 16.30
CA GLU A 244 -7.76 23.91 15.15
C GLU A 244 -7.56 22.41 14.93
N THR A 245 -7.34 21.63 15.99
CA THR A 245 -7.24 20.16 15.89
C THR A 245 -8.55 19.52 15.43
N GLU A 246 -9.70 20.03 15.89
CA GLU A 246 -11.02 19.55 15.46
C GLU A 246 -11.24 19.83 13.96
N VAL A 247 -10.84 21.00 13.47
CA VAL A 247 -10.87 21.35 12.04
C VAL A 247 -9.98 20.42 11.21
N GLN A 248 -8.79 20.07 11.71
CA GLN A 248 -7.88 19.14 11.02
C GLN A 248 -8.41 17.69 11.01
N LEU A 249 -9.12 17.26 12.06
CA LEU A 249 -9.72 15.93 12.15
C LEU A 249 -10.91 15.74 11.21
N LYS A 250 -11.70 16.79 10.97
CA LYS A 250 -12.91 16.73 10.13
C LYS A 250 -12.71 16.11 8.74
N PRO A 251 -11.73 16.52 7.90
CA PRO A 251 -11.49 15.90 6.60
C PRO A 251 -11.04 14.44 6.69
N LEU A 252 -10.34 14.06 7.78
CA LEU A 252 -9.94 12.67 8.02
C LEU A 252 -11.16 11.80 8.34
N VAL A 253 -12.08 12.30 9.17
CA VAL A 253 -13.35 11.62 9.45
C VAL A 253 -14.18 11.46 8.17
N GLU A 254 -14.28 12.49 7.34
CA GLU A 254 -14.98 12.42 6.05
C GLU A 254 -14.31 11.45 5.07
N LYS A 255 -12.97 11.41 5.03
CA LYS A 255 -12.21 10.42 4.26
C LYS A 255 -12.49 9.01 4.77
N ASN A 256 -12.48 8.79 6.08
CA ASN A 256 -12.75 7.49 6.68
C ASN A 256 -14.18 7.01 6.39
N LYS A 257 -15.18 7.91 6.47
CA LYS A 257 -16.56 7.61 6.11
C LYS A 257 -16.70 7.18 4.64
N ARG A 258 -15.98 7.84 3.71
CA ARG A 258 -15.94 7.46 2.29
C ARG A 258 -15.27 6.10 2.08
N MET A 259 -14.17 5.83 2.78
CA MET A 259 -13.49 4.54 2.72
C MET A 259 -14.36 3.41 3.27
N THR A 260 -15.06 3.64 4.38
CA THR A 260 -16.00 2.68 4.97
C THR A 260 -17.09 2.30 3.97
N LYS A 261 -17.71 3.29 3.31
CA LYS A 261 -18.70 3.04 2.26
C LYS A 261 -18.14 2.20 1.10
N LYS A 262 -16.92 2.49 0.64
CA LYS A 262 -16.27 1.68 -0.41
C LYS A 262 -16.02 0.24 0.05
N ASN A 263 -15.63 0.04 1.31
CA ASN A 263 -15.44 -1.29 1.86
C ASN A 263 -16.77 -2.06 1.90
N GLU A 264 -17.87 -1.41 2.27
CA GLU A 264 -19.22 -1.99 2.22
C GLU A 264 -19.61 -2.39 0.78
N ASP A 265 -19.37 -1.50 -0.20
CA ASP A 265 -19.67 -1.77 -1.62
C ASP A 265 -18.86 -2.98 -2.16
N ILE A 266 -17.57 -3.07 -1.79
CA ILE A 266 -16.69 -4.20 -2.15
C ILE A 266 -17.18 -5.48 -1.47
N LEU A 267 -17.54 -5.43 -0.19
CA LEU A 267 -18.06 -6.58 0.54
C LEU A 267 -19.34 -7.12 -0.10
N GLN A 268 -20.26 -6.23 -0.50
CA GLN A 268 -21.45 -6.61 -1.26
C GLN A 268 -21.12 -7.22 -2.63
N CYS A 269 -20.04 -6.76 -3.29
CA CYS A 269 -19.58 -7.35 -4.55
C CYS A 269 -19.03 -8.77 -4.35
N ILE A 270 -18.22 -8.97 -3.30
CA ILE A 270 -17.68 -10.27 -2.94
C ILE A 270 -18.81 -11.25 -2.64
N GLN A 271 -19.79 -10.87 -1.82
CA GLN A 271 -20.94 -11.71 -1.50
C GLN A 271 -21.71 -12.15 -2.77
N ARG A 272 -21.92 -11.24 -3.72
CA ARG A 272 -22.55 -11.57 -5.02
C ARG A 272 -21.71 -12.55 -5.84
N MET A 273 -20.38 -12.41 -5.82
CA MET A 273 -19.48 -13.33 -6.51
C MET A 273 -19.45 -14.71 -5.85
N GLU A 274 -19.41 -14.77 -4.52
CA GLU A 274 -19.50 -16.01 -3.75
C GLU A 274 -20.81 -16.76 -4.03
N GLU A 275 -21.92 -16.04 -4.12
CA GLU A 275 -23.22 -16.61 -4.45
C GLU A 275 -23.27 -17.13 -5.89
N LYS A 276 -22.65 -16.41 -6.84
CA LYS A 276 -22.47 -16.89 -8.22
C LYS A 276 -21.63 -18.16 -8.28
N ILE A 277 -20.53 -18.24 -7.52
CA ILE A 277 -19.68 -19.44 -7.45
C ILE A 277 -20.47 -20.61 -6.86
N LYS A 278 -21.25 -20.40 -5.79
CA LYS A 278 -22.12 -21.44 -5.22
C LYS A 278 -23.13 -21.97 -6.24
N ASN A 279 -23.73 -21.08 -7.03
CA ASN A 279 -24.68 -21.48 -8.07
C ASN A 279 -24.00 -22.28 -9.18
N LEU A 280 -22.87 -21.81 -9.72
CA LEU A 280 -22.10 -22.54 -10.72
C LEU A 280 -21.60 -23.90 -10.20
N THR A 281 -21.22 -23.97 -8.93
CA THR A 281 -20.80 -25.23 -8.29
C THR A 281 -21.97 -26.22 -8.23
N ARG A 282 -23.18 -25.74 -7.92
CA ARG A 282 -24.40 -26.56 -7.92
C ARG A 282 -24.76 -27.03 -9.33
N GLU A 283 -24.76 -26.13 -10.32
CA GLU A 283 -25.01 -26.46 -11.73
C GLU A 283 -24.00 -27.49 -12.26
N ASN A 284 -22.72 -27.34 -11.93
CA ASN A 284 -21.68 -28.32 -12.28
C ASN A 284 -21.92 -29.68 -11.63
N ALA A 285 -22.36 -29.72 -10.38
CA ALA A 285 -22.73 -30.97 -9.71
C ALA A 285 -23.94 -31.64 -10.38
N GLU A 286 -24.98 -30.87 -10.71
CA GLU A 286 -26.16 -31.36 -11.43
C GLU A 286 -25.82 -31.86 -12.84
N MET A 287 -24.92 -31.18 -13.56
CA MET A 287 -24.44 -31.63 -14.87
C MET A 287 -23.67 -32.94 -14.76
N LYS A 288 -22.78 -33.06 -13.76
CA LYS A 288 -22.07 -34.33 -13.48
C LYS A 288 -23.03 -35.46 -13.14
N GLU A 289 -24.07 -35.20 -12.35
CA GLU A 289 -25.11 -36.19 -12.04
C GLU A 289 -25.91 -36.59 -13.29
N LYS A 290 -26.29 -35.63 -14.15
CA LYS A 290 -26.96 -35.90 -15.43
C LYS A 290 -26.09 -36.72 -16.40
N LEU A 291 -24.79 -36.44 -16.45
CA LEU A 291 -23.82 -37.24 -17.21
C LEU A 291 -23.60 -38.63 -16.62
N SER A 292 -23.66 -38.76 -15.28
CA SER A 292 -23.52 -40.05 -14.59
C SER A 292 -24.80 -40.91 -14.65
N THR A 293 -25.97 -40.31 -14.83
CA THR A 293 -27.28 -40.98 -14.91
C THR A 293 -27.74 -41.23 -16.35
N GLN A 294 -27.03 -40.67 -17.33
CA GLN A 294 -27.13 -41.12 -18.73
C GLN A 294 -26.79 -42.61 -18.78
N PRO A 295 -27.70 -43.48 -19.23
CA PRO A 295 -27.39 -44.88 -19.43
C PRO A 295 -26.25 -44.94 -20.45
N THR A 296 -25.15 -45.59 -20.06
CA THR A 296 -24.07 -45.98 -20.97
C THR A 296 -24.70 -46.41 -22.29
N LEU A 297 -24.45 -45.59 -23.32
CA LEU A 297 -25.05 -45.69 -24.64
C LEU A 297 -25.16 -47.15 -25.04
N LYS A 298 -26.40 -47.56 -25.34
CA LYS A 298 -26.74 -48.86 -25.90
C LYS A 298 -25.70 -49.21 -26.96
N ARG A 299 -24.92 -50.26 -26.67
CA ARG A 299 -24.14 -51.12 -27.57
C ARG A 299 -24.37 -50.75 -29.05
N HIS A 300 -23.48 -49.96 -29.64
CA HIS A 300 -23.51 -49.64 -31.07
C HIS A 300 -23.38 -50.94 -31.86
N THR A 301 -24.47 -51.36 -32.52
CA THR A 301 -24.55 -52.66 -33.23
C THR A 301 -24.16 -52.57 -34.70
N SER A 302 -23.63 -51.44 -35.18
CA SER A 302 -23.11 -51.34 -36.56
C SER A 302 -21.99 -50.31 -36.71
N LEU A 303 -21.10 -50.55 -37.68
CA LEU A 303 -19.99 -49.67 -38.08
C LEU A 303 -20.45 -48.27 -38.52
N ASN A 304 -21.71 -48.12 -38.93
CA ASN A 304 -22.28 -46.84 -39.34
C ASN A 304 -22.59 -45.92 -38.15
N ASP A 305 -22.89 -46.49 -36.98
CA ASP A 305 -23.22 -45.69 -35.78
C ASP A 305 -21.97 -45.04 -35.18
N LEU A 306 -20.80 -45.68 -35.29
CA LEU A 306 -19.52 -45.15 -34.82
C LEU A 306 -19.06 -43.93 -35.64
N SER A 307 -19.29 -43.92 -36.96
CA SER A 307 -19.01 -42.75 -37.81
C SER A 307 -19.92 -41.59 -37.43
N SER A 308 -21.22 -41.85 -37.22
CA SER A 308 -22.17 -40.81 -36.82
C SER A 308 -21.82 -40.19 -35.46
N THR A 309 -21.40 -40.98 -34.46
CA THR A 309 -20.96 -40.42 -33.15
C THR A 309 -19.67 -39.61 -33.26
N ARG A 310 -18.74 -40.01 -34.12
CA ARG A 310 -17.50 -39.25 -34.35
C ARG A 310 -17.81 -37.93 -35.07
N GLU A 311 -18.67 -37.97 -36.08
CA GLU A 311 -19.15 -36.79 -36.79
C GLU A 311 -19.94 -35.85 -35.85
N GLU A 312 -20.71 -36.39 -34.90
CA GLU A 312 -21.38 -35.61 -33.85
C GLU A 312 -20.39 -34.93 -32.90
N GLN A 313 -19.34 -35.62 -32.46
CA GLN A 313 -18.29 -35.05 -31.61
C GLN A 313 -17.48 -33.98 -32.35
N GLU A 314 -17.15 -34.19 -33.63
CA GLU A 314 -16.49 -33.19 -34.47
C GLU A 314 -17.41 -31.97 -34.71
N MET A 315 -18.72 -32.18 -34.90
CA MET A 315 -19.70 -31.09 -34.98
C MET A 315 -19.85 -30.33 -33.66
N GLU A 316 -19.81 -31.01 -32.52
CA GLU A 316 -19.90 -30.38 -31.19
C GLU A 316 -18.66 -29.56 -30.87
N PHE A 317 -17.46 -30.06 -31.21
CA PHE A 317 -16.21 -29.32 -31.14
C PHE A 317 -16.25 -28.05 -32.00
N LEU A 318 -16.72 -28.15 -33.24
CA LEU A 318 -16.87 -26.98 -34.12
C LEU A 318 -17.91 -25.98 -33.59
N ARG A 319 -19.02 -26.45 -33.00
CA ARG A 319 -20.01 -25.55 -32.35
C ARG A 319 -19.41 -24.81 -31.16
N LEU A 320 -18.65 -25.49 -30.31
CA LEU A 320 -17.93 -24.88 -29.19
C LEU A 320 -16.92 -23.83 -29.67
N GLN A 321 -16.16 -24.14 -30.72
CA GLN A 321 -15.22 -23.20 -31.32
C GLN A 321 -15.92 -21.96 -31.93
N VAL A 322 -17.09 -22.14 -32.55
CA VAL A 322 -17.91 -21.03 -33.05
C VAL A 322 -18.43 -20.15 -31.91
N ILE A 323 -18.87 -20.74 -30.79
CA ILE A 323 -19.32 -20.00 -29.61
C ILE A 323 -18.15 -19.21 -29.00
N GLU A 324 -16.97 -19.81 -28.91
CA GLU A 324 -15.76 -19.14 -28.41
C GLU A 324 -15.37 -17.97 -29.30
N GLN A 325 -15.36 -18.15 -30.62
CA GLN A 325 -15.11 -17.04 -31.55
C GLN A 325 -16.18 -15.96 -31.47
N GLN A 326 -17.45 -16.33 -31.25
CA GLN A 326 -18.52 -15.36 -31.03
C GLN A 326 -18.28 -14.51 -29.78
N HIS A 327 -17.84 -15.11 -28.66
CA HIS A 327 -17.48 -14.35 -27.47
C HIS A 327 -16.32 -13.39 -27.71
N VAL A 328 -15.27 -13.81 -28.45
CA VAL A 328 -14.16 -12.93 -28.83
C VAL A 328 -14.65 -11.75 -29.69
N ILE A 329 -15.56 -12.02 -30.63
CA ILE A 329 -16.17 -10.98 -31.47
C ILE A 329 -16.99 -10.00 -30.61
N ASP A 330 -17.75 -10.50 -29.65
CA ASP A 330 -18.57 -9.67 -28.76
C ASP A 330 -17.69 -8.76 -27.87
N ASP A 331 -16.62 -9.30 -27.29
CA ASP A 331 -15.64 -8.55 -26.50
C ASP A 331 -14.96 -7.44 -27.33
N LEU A 332 -14.51 -7.77 -28.54
CA LEU A 332 -13.91 -6.82 -29.47
C LEU A 332 -14.92 -5.75 -29.93
N THR A 333 -16.19 -6.11 -30.06
CA THR A 333 -17.27 -5.19 -30.41
C THR A 333 -17.53 -4.20 -29.29
N VAL A 334 -17.58 -4.66 -28.03
CA VAL A 334 -17.72 -3.79 -26.85
C VAL A 334 -16.54 -2.83 -26.73
N GLU A 335 -15.30 -3.29 -26.93
CA GLU A 335 -14.11 -2.44 -26.89
C GLU A 335 -14.11 -1.40 -28.03
N ARG A 336 -14.51 -1.81 -29.24
CA ARG A 336 -14.71 -0.89 -30.38
C ARG A 336 -15.76 0.17 -30.07
N GLU A 337 -16.90 -0.18 -29.48
CA GLU A 337 -17.94 0.79 -29.08
C GLU A 337 -17.44 1.75 -27.99
N ARG A 338 -16.62 1.24 -27.06
CA ARG A 338 -15.98 2.05 -26.02
C ARG A 338 -15.01 3.07 -26.60
N LEU A 339 -14.24 2.68 -27.62
CA LEU A 339 -13.31 3.54 -28.36
C LEU A 339 -14.04 4.52 -29.30
N LEU A 340 -15.19 4.12 -29.87
CA LEU A 340 -16.01 4.95 -30.74
C LEU A 340 -16.90 5.96 -29.99
N ARG A 341 -16.99 5.90 -28.65
CA ARG A 341 -17.63 6.97 -27.87
C ARG A 341 -16.90 8.29 -28.15
N PRO A 342 -17.54 9.29 -28.78
CA PRO A 342 -16.88 10.55 -29.06
C PRO A 342 -16.55 11.24 -27.72
N LYS A 343 -15.24 11.35 -27.41
CA LYS A 343 -14.74 12.33 -26.44
C LYS A 343 -15.14 13.71 -26.94
N LYS A 344 -16.31 14.19 -26.51
CA LYS A 344 -16.77 15.55 -26.80
C LYS A 344 -15.66 16.54 -26.38
N PRO A 345 -15.19 17.41 -27.28
CA PRO A 345 -14.34 18.52 -26.86
C PRO A 345 -15.24 19.50 -26.12
N LYS A 346 -15.09 19.62 -24.79
CA LYS A 346 -15.74 20.70 -24.06
C LYS A 346 -15.10 22.02 -24.49
N ARG A 347 -15.81 22.72 -25.37
CA ARG A 347 -15.61 24.13 -25.73
C ARG A 347 -15.54 24.99 -24.47
N LYS A 348 -14.60 25.94 -24.53
CA LYS A 348 -14.32 27.04 -23.62
C LYS A 348 -15.59 27.71 -23.07
N SER A 349 -15.66 27.87 -21.75
CA SER A 349 -16.31 29.01 -21.12
C SER A 349 -15.22 29.95 -20.57
N LEU A 350 -15.20 31.17 -21.12
CA LEU A 350 -14.39 32.28 -20.66
C LEU A 350 -14.91 32.77 -19.31
N LYS A 351 -14.23 32.42 -18.21
CA LYS A 351 -14.05 33.25 -17.00
C LYS A 351 -12.76 32.80 -16.30
N PRO A 352 -11.77 33.66 -16.07
CA PRO A 352 -10.66 33.31 -15.19
C PRO A 352 -11.19 33.29 -13.75
N PRO A 353 -11.13 32.17 -13.01
CA PRO A 353 -11.33 32.22 -11.58
C PRO A 353 -10.11 32.90 -10.99
N LYS A 354 -10.35 33.94 -10.17
CA LYS A 354 -9.35 34.61 -9.35
C LYS A 354 -8.45 33.55 -8.70
N ARG A 355 -7.15 33.60 -8.99
CA ARG A 355 -6.15 32.79 -8.25
C ARG A 355 -6.31 33.15 -6.77
N HIS A 356 -6.94 32.26 -6.02
CA HIS A 356 -6.71 32.24 -4.58
C HIS A 356 -5.30 31.70 -4.43
N VAL A 357 -4.42 32.56 -3.93
CA VAL A 357 -3.13 32.13 -3.39
C VAL A 357 -3.46 31.14 -2.29
N VAL A 358 -3.18 29.87 -2.55
CA VAL A 358 -3.13 28.85 -1.51
C VAL A 358 -1.74 29.00 -0.91
N GLU A 359 -1.67 29.53 0.31
CA GLU A 359 -0.51 29.43 1.17
C GLU A 359 -0.29 27.94 1.46
N THR A 360 0.69 27.34 0.80
CA THR A 360 1.29 26.10 1.27
C THR A 360 2.36 26.44 2.29
N PHE A 361 2.51 25.58 3.30
CA PHE A 361 3.43 25.71 4.45
C PHE A 361 4.93 25.84 4.09
N PHE A 362 5.29 25.76 2.81
CA PHE A 362 6.59 26.12 2.27
C PHE A 362 6.35 27.14 1.14
N GLY A 363 6.95 28.32 1.28
CA GLY A 363 6.78 29.48 0.40
C GLY A 363 7.28 29.26 -1.03
N PHE A 364 6.89 30.20 -1.89
CA PHE A 364 7.25 30.27 -3.31
C PHE A 364 8.76 30.36 -3.53
N ASP A 365 9.22 29.56 -4.49
CA ASP A 365 10.53 29.61 -5.12
C ASP A 365 10.44 30.59 -6.30
N GLU A 366 11.09 31.76 -6.20
CA GLU A 366 11.28 32.70 -7.31
C GLU A 366 12.73 32.63 -7.80
N GLU A 367 12.99 31.73 -8.76
CA GLU A 367 14.00 31.96 -9.79
C GLU A 367 13.28 32.42 -11.07
N SER A 368 13.24 33.73 -11.32
CA SER A 368 13.20 34.27 -12.68
C SER A 368 13.60 35.72 -12.69
N VAL A 369 14.80 35.95 -13.22
CA VAL A 369 15.34 37.23 -13.67
C VAL A 369 14.46 37.88 -14.74
N ASP A 370 14.62 39.21 -14.81
CA ASP A 370 14.24 40.16 -15.86
C ASP A 370 12.76 40.56 -16.00
N SER A 371 12.44 41.77 -15.53
CA SER A 371 12.00 42.84 -16.44
C SER A 371 11.90 44.19 -15.74
N GLU A 372 12.68 45.12 -16.28
CA GLU A 372 12.55 46.57 -16.15
C GLU A 372 11.09 47.01 -16.37
N THR A 373 10.56 47.94 -15.57
CA THR A 373 9.78 49.09 -16.06
C THR A 373 9.32 50.04 -14.93
N SER A 374 9.80 51.27 -15.03
CA SER A 374 9.03 52.53 -14.91
C SER A 374 8.63 53.08 -13.52
N SER A 375 9.46 54.01 -13.04
CA SER A 375 9.24 55.47 -13.00
C SER A 375 7.83 56.10 -12.84
N VAL A 376 7.83 57.19 -12.05
CA VAL A 376 6.96 58.40 -12.09
C VAL A 376 5.66 58.42 -11.29
N THR A 377 5.62 59.24 -10.22
CA THR A 377 4.56 60.24 -9.87
C THR A 377 4.97 60.93 -8.55
N SER A 378 5.58 62.12 -8.53
CA SER A 378 5.06 63.50 -8.68
C SER A 378 4.05 63.99 -7.62
N TYR A 379 4.50 64.98 -6.85
CA TYR A 379 3.82 66.05 -6.09
C TYR A 379 2.34 66.33 -6.42
N ASN A 380 1.50 66.60 -5.41
CA ASN A 380 0.85 67.91 -5.19
C ASN A 380 -0.18 67.94 -4.03
N THR A 381 -0.35 69.16 -3.50
CA THR A 381 -1.40 69.78 -2.65
C THR A 381 -0.77 70.37 -1.39
N ASP A 382 -0.25 71.60 -1.39
CA ASP A 382 -0.76 72.93 -1.81
C ASP A 382 -1.82 73.55 -0.87
N LYS A 383 -1.58 74.84 -0.62
CA LYS A 383 -2.02 75.69 0.48
C LYS A 383 -3.41 76.32 0.23
N THR A 384 -4.07 76.77 1.30
CA THR A 384 -4.88 78.02 1.30
C THR A 384 -5.15 78.43 2.76
N ASP A 385 -4.46 79.43 3.33
CA ASP A 385 -4.69 80.90 3.29
C ASP A 385 -6.03 81.39 3.89
N ARG A 386 -5.97 82.14 5.02
CA ARG A 386 -6.45 83.54 5.15
C ARG A 386 -6.29 84.14 6.57
N THR A 387 -5.46 85.19 6.64
CA THR A 387 -5.24 86.31 7.59
C THR A 387 -6.45 87.30 7.62
N PRO A 388 -6.52 88.46 8.34
CA PRO A 388 -5.55 89.14 9.26
C PRO A 388 -6.12 89.90 10.50
N ALA A 389 -5.23 90.35 11.40
CA ALA A 389 -5.28 91.68 12.04
C ALA A 389 -3.89 92.08 12.60
N THR A 390 -3.28 93.09 11.97
CA THR A 390 -2.13 93.92 12.39
C THR A 390 -2.63 95.10 13.28
N PRO A 391 -1.80 95.96 13.95
CA PRO A 391 -0.50 96.42 13.45
C PRO A 391 0.60 96.85 14.45
N GLU A 392 1.76 97.10 13.81
CA GLU A 392 2.84 98.04 14.17
C GLU A 392 3.77 97.69 15.34
N GLU A 393 5.06 97.43 15.04
CA GLU A 393 6.13 98.43 15.19
C GLU A 393 7.46 97.91 14.61
N ASP A 394 8.05 98.75 13.76
CA ASP A 394 9.46 99.06 13.53
C ASP A 394 10.58 98.02 13.76
N LEU A 395 11.29 97.76 12.66
CA LEU A 395 12.75 97.92 12.51
C LEU A 395 13.63 97.54 13.71
N ASP A 396 14.36 96.41 13.64
CA ASP A 396 15.82 96.49 13.71
C ASP A 396 16.56 95.21 13.31
N ASP A 397 17.77 95.45 12.83
CA ASP A 397 18.72 94.59 12.13
C ASP A 397 19.40 93.55 13.07
N SER A 398 18.61 92.64 13.64
CA SER A 398 19.12 91.57 14.55
C SER A 398 18.59 90.16 14.25
N THR A 399 17.78 90.03 13.18
CA THR A 399 17.09 88.78 12.82
C THR A 399 17.97 87.56 12.54
N PRO A 400 19.13 87.62 11.85
CA PRO A 400 19.86 86.38 11.56
C PRO A 400 20.57 85.77 12.78
N LYS A 401 20.86 86.57 13.82
CA LYS A 401 21.55 86.09 15.03
C LYS A 401 20.58 85.50 16.04
N GLU A 402 19.46 86.17 16.29
CA GLU A 402 18.42 85.63 17.16
C GLU A 402 17.73 84.40 16.56
N GLU A 403 17.54 84.37 15.23
CA GLU A 403 16.97 83.22 14.52
C GLU A 403 17.95 82.02 14.49
N ALA A 404 19.26 82.28 14.44
CA ALA A 404 20.29 81.25 14.61
C ALA A 404 20.35 80.70 16.04
N ASP A 405 20.22 81.56 17.07
CA ASP A 405 20.19 81.14 18.47
C ASP A 405 18.92 80.33 18.80
N LEU A 406 17.77 80.70 18.22
CA LEU A 406 16.52 79.93 18.32
C LEU A 406 16.64 78.58 17.61
N ARG A 407 17.23 78.53 16.41
CA ARG A 407 17.53 77.25 15.72
C ARG A 407 18.48 76.38 16.52
N PHE A 408 19.51 76.94 17.13
CA PHE A 408 20.45 76.19 17.96
C PHE A 408 19.76 75.61 19.20
N CYS A 409 18.91 76.39 19.87
CA CYS A 409 18.10 75.91 20.99
C CYS A 409 17.14 74.79 20.57
N GLN A 410 16.51 74.92 19.39
CA GLN A 410 15.59 73.93 18.85
C GLN A 410 16.32 72.64 18.49
N LEU A 411 17.45 72.73 17.79
CA LEU A 411 18.30 71.59 17.44
C LEU A 411 18.84 70.88 18.70
N THR A 412 19.17 71.63 19.75
CA THR A 412 19.60 71.05 21.03
C THR A 412 18.48 70.27 21.72
N ARG A 413 17.24 70.78 21.68
CA ARG A 413 16.06 70.06 22.20
C ARG A 413 15.77 68.81 21.38
N GLU A 414 15.87 68.89 20.05
CA GLU A 414 15.70 67.74 19.15
C GLU A 414 16.80 66.70 19.36
N TYR A 415 18.06 67.11 19.53
CA TYR A 415 19.16 66.21 19.85
C TYR A 415 18.94 65.50 21.19
N GLN A 416 18.50 66.21 22.23
CA GLN A 416 18.17 65.60 23.52
C GLN A 416 16.93 64.69 23.44
N ALA A 417 15.94 65.03 22.62
CA ALA A 417 14.77 64.18 22.37
C ALA A 417 15.17 62.92 21.61
N LEU A 418 16.09 63.02 20.64
CA LEU A 418 16.63 61.90 19.90
C LEU A 418 17.51 61.01 20.78
N GLN A 419 18.35 61.58 21.66
CA GLN A 419 19.11 60.82 22.65
C GLN A 419 18.18 60.07 23.61
N ARG A 420 17.09 60.69 24.06
CA ARG A 420 16.08 60.02 24.89
C ARG A 420 15.33 58.94 24.11
N ALA A 421 14.95 59.19 22.86
CA ALA A 421 14.32 58.19 22.00
C ALA A 421 15.26 57.02 21.69
N TYR A 422 16.55 57.28 21.48
CA TYR A 422 17.57 56.25 21.29
C TYR A 422 17.79 55.45 22.58
N ALA A 423 17.81 56.09 23.76
CA ALA A 423 17.86 55.39 25.04
C ALA A 423 16.63 54.51 25.29
N LEU A 424 15.42 55.02 24.97
CA LEU A 424 14.17 54.26 25.07
C LEU A 424 14.09 53.12 24.05
N LEU A 425 14.62 53.30 22.85
CA LEU A 425 14.78 52.23 21.86
C LEU A 425 15.81 51.20 22.33
N GLN A 426 16.92 51.61 22.94
CA GLN A 426 17.89 50.71 23.54
C GLN A 426 17.26 49.93 24.72
N GLU A 427 16.33 50.54 25.45
CA GLU A 427 15.58 49.93 26.55
C GLU A 427 14.47 48.98 26.05
N GLN A 428 13.73 49.34 24.98
CA GLN A 428 12.69 48.50 24.35
C GLN A 428 13.26 47.35 23.51
N VAL A 429 14.40 47.58 22.85
CA VAL A 429 15.13 46.53 22.10
C VAL A 429 15.93 45.63 23.05
N GLY A 430 16.00 45.99 24.34
CA GLY A 430 16.75 45.26 25.35
C GLY A 430 18.24 45.49 25.16
N GLY A 431 18.86 46.21 26.09
CA GLY A 431 20.30 46.17 26.28
C GLY A 431 20.70 44.70 26.42
N THR A 432 21.54 44.24 25.49
CA THR A 432 21.79 42.83 25.14
C THR A 432 20.58 42.19 24.43
N LEU A 433 20.77 41.85 23.14
CA LEU A 433 20.34 40.53 22.70
C LEU A 433 20.77 39.60 23.83
N ASP A 434 19.82 39.06 24.60
CA ASP A 434 20.09 38.03 25.59
C ASP A 434 20.58 36.85 24.76
N ALA A 435 21.86 36.89 24.39
CA ALA A 435 22.49 35.97 23.48
C ALA A 435 22.40 34.56 24.06
N GLU A 436 22.29 34.47 25.39
CA GLU A 436 21.93 33.25 26.10
C GLU A 436 20.49 32.81 25.82
N ARG A 437 19.48 33.68 25.93
CA ARG A 437 18.08 33.32 25.62
C ARG A 437 17.85 33.05 24.13
N GLU A 438 18.51 33.77 23.24
CA GLU A 438 18.45 33.52 21.79
C GLU A 438 19.23 32.24 21.41
N ALA A 439 20.37 31.97 22.06
CA ALA A 439 21.08 30.69 21.91
C ALA A 439 20.27 29.52 22.46
N ARG A 440 19.64 29.66 23.64
CA ARG A 440 18.73 28.64 24.20
C ARG A 440 17.52 28.40 23.29
N THR A 441 16.99 29.45 22.68
CA THR A 441 15.89 29.31 21.71
C THR A 441 16.35 28.61 20.44
N ARG A 442 17.54 28.94 19.91
CA ARG A 442 18.15 28.22 18.77
C ARG A 442 18.45 26.76 19.10
N GLU A 443 19.01 26.47 20.26
CA GLU A 443 19.33 25.13 20.72
C GLU A 443 18.06 24.29 20.91
N GLN A 444 17.01 24.88 21.49
CA GLN A 444 15.70 24.24 21.62
C GLN A 444 15.09 23.94 20.24
N LEU A 445 15.10 24.91 19.32
CA LEU A 445 14.60 24.70 17.96
C LEU A 445 15.42 23.64 17.20
N GLN A 446 16.74 23.59 17.41
CA GLN A 446 17.61 22.58 16.82
C GLN A 446 17.32 21.17 17.39
N ALA A 447 17.08 21.07 18.69
CA ALA A 447 16.68 19.83 19.34
C ALA A 447 15.30 19.36 18.86
N ASP A 448 14.35 20.28 18.68
CA ASP A 448 13.01 19.97 18.17
C ASP A 448 13.06 19.55 16.70
N LEU A 449 13.89 20.21 15.87
CA LEU A 449 14.10 19.83 14.47
C LEU A 449 14.67 18.41 14.35
N LEU A 450 15.69 18.07 15.15
CA LEU A 450 16.23 16.70 15.22
C LEU A 450 15.18 15.69 15.68
N ARG A 451 14.34 16.06 16.66
CA ARG A 451 13.24 15.21 17.13
C ARG A 451 12.20 14.95 16.04
N TYR A 452 11.83 15.97 15.28
CA TYR A 452 10.89 15.83 14.18
C TYR A 452 11.49 15.06 13.01
N GLN A 453 12.77 15.24 12.70
CA GLN A 453 13.47 14.42 11.70
C GLN A 453 13.47 12.93 12.08
N ALA A 454 13.84 12.59 13.32
CA ALA A 454 13.78 11.21 13.80
C ALA A 454 12.35 10.64 13.70
N LYS A 455 11.34 11.45 14.06
CA LYS A 455 9.93 11.04 13.95
C LYS A 455 9.47 10.85 12.50
N ILE A 456 9.97 11.65 11.56
CA ILE A 456 9.72 11.49 10.13
C ILE A 456 10.36 10.18 9.65
N GLU A 457 11.62 9.92 9.99
CA GLU A 457 12.31 8.68 9.61
C GLU A 457 11.61 7.43 10.15
N ASP A 458 11.13 7.45 11.40
CA ASP A 458 10.37 6.35 12.00
C ASP A 458 9.02 6.13 11.29
N LEU A 459 8.33 7.22 10.92
CA LEU A 459 7.09 7.15 10.16
C LEU A 459 7.31 6.62 8.74
N GLU A 460 8.39 7.02 8.07
CA GLU A 460 8.78 6.51 6.75
C GLU A 460 9.12 5.02 6.79
N LYS A 461 9.89 4.57 7.79
CA LYS A 461 10.15 3.13 8.01
C LYS A 461 8.85 2.35 8.24
N SER A 462 7.96 2.86 9.09
CA SER A 462 6.66 2.23 9.34
C SER A 462 5.77 2.19 8.09
N LEU A 463 5.86 3.19 7.21
CA LEU A 463 5.14 3.22 5.94
C LEU A 463 5.68 2.16 4.95
N ILE A 464 7.00 1.99 4.90
CA ILE A 464 7.67 0.97 4.08
C ILE A 464 7.29 -0.44 4.58
N GLU A 465 7.32 -0.68 5.89
CA GLU A 465 6.91 -1.94 6.50
C GLU A 465 5.44 -2.27 6.21
N LYS A 466 4.52 -1.31 6.35
CA LYS A 466 3.11 -1.50 5.94
C LYS A 466 2.94 -1.78 4.44
N GLY A 467 3.84 -1.26 3.61
CA GLY A 467 3.89 -1.59 2.19
C GLY A 467 4.29 -3.04 1.91
N GLN A 468 5.08 -3.67 2.79
CA GLN A 468 5.47 -5.08 2.67
C GLN A 468 4.29 -6.03 2.92
N ASP A 469 3.37 -5.67 3.81
CA ASP A 469 2.16 -6.47 4.04
C ASP A 469 1.30 -6.58 2.78
N SER A 470 1.20 -5.50 1.98
CA SER A 470 0.49 -5.55 0.68
C SER A 470 1.16 -6.50 -0.30
N LYS A 471 2.49 -6.42 -0.44
CA LYS A 471 3.25 -7.32 -1.31
C LYS A 471 3.15 -8.78 -0.87
N TRP A 472 3.20 -9.03 0.44
CA TRP A 472 3.05 -10.38 0.97
C TRP A 472 1.65 -10.96 0.72
N ILE A 473 0.60 -10.14 0.82
CA ILE A 473 -0.77 -10.55 0.48
C ILE A 473 -0.87 -10.88 -1.02
N GLU A 474 -0.27 -10.07 -1.90
CA GLU A 474 -0.23 -10.30 -3.35
C GLU A 474 0.53 -11.59 -3.70
N GLU A 475 1.71 -11.81 -3.12
CA GLU A 475 2.51 -13.03 -3.28
C GLU A 475 1.77 -14.27 -2.77
N LYS A 476 1.13 -14.18 -1.59
CA LYS A 476 0.30 -15.26 -1.05
C LYS A 476 -0.87 -15.61 -1.98
N GLN A 477 -1.56 -14.61 -2.54
CA GLN A 477 -2.63 -14.86 -3.49
C GLN A 477 -2.15 -15.47 -4.81
N LEU A 478 -0.96 -15.06 -5.28
CA LEU A 478 -0.34 -15.65 -6.47
C LEU A 478 0.01 -17.12 -6.22
N LEU A 479 0.61 -17.43 -5.07
CA LEU A 479 0.92 -18.80 -4.63
C LEU A 479 -0.32 -19.69 -4.52
N ILE A 480 -1.44 -19.15 -4.04
CA ILE A 480 -2.70 -19.89 -3.99
C ILE A 480 -3.20 -20.20 -5.41
N ARG A 481 -3.12 -19.24 -6.34
CA ARG A 481 -3.49 -19.46 -7.75
C ARG A 481 -2.61 -20.51 -8.43
N THR A 482 -1.30 -20.41 -8.29
CA THR A 482 -0.38 -21.38 -8.90
C THR A 482 -0.53 -22.78 -8.30
N ASN A 483 -0.77 -22.91 -6.99
CA ASN A 483 -1.10 -24.21 -6.39
C ASN A 483 -2.40 -24.78 -6.93
N GLN A 484 -3.42 -23.96 -7.18
CA GLN A 484 -4.68 -24.41 -7.79
C GLN A 484 -4.45 -24.96 -9.20
N GLU A 485 -3.68 -24.25 -10.02
CA GLU A 485 -3.31 -24.68 -11.38
C GLU A 485 -2.50 -25.99 -11.37
N LEU A 486 -1.57 -26.14 -10.40
CA LEU A 486 -0.79 -27.37 -10.23
C LEU A 486 -1.68 -28.55 -9.81
N LEU A 487 -2.65 -28.34 -8.91
CA LEU A 487 -3.61 -29.37 -8.51
C LEU A 487 -4.47 -29.82 -9.69
N GLU A 488 -4.95 -28.89 -10.52
CA GLU A 488 -5.71 -29.21 -11.74
C GLU A 488 -4.85 -30.00 -12.74
N LYS A 489 -3.58 -29.64 -12.88
CA LYS A 489 -2.64 -30.36 -13.75
C LYS A 489 -2.33 -31.77 -13.25
N ILE A 490 -2.14 -31.93 -11.93
CA ILE A 490 -1.97 -33.26 -11.31
C ILE A 490 -3.21 -34.11 -11.56
N PHE A 491 -4.40 -33.58 -11.30
CA PHE A 491 -5.66 -34.30 -11.54
C PHE A 491 -5.82 -34.74 -13.00
N LYS A 492 -5.42 -33.88 -13.95
CA LYS A 492 -5.44 -34.24 -15.38
C LYS A 492 -4.44 -35.35 -15.70
N MET A 493 -3.22 -35.28 -15.19
CA MET A 493 -2.20 -36.32 -15.38
C MET A 493 -2.63 -37.66 -14.75
N GLU A 494 -3.28 -37.64 -13.59
CA GLU A 494 -3.83 -38.85 -12.95
C GLU A 494 -4.94 -39.49 -13.81
N LEU A 495 -5.77 -38.68 -14.48
CA LEU A 495 -6.78 -39.18 -15.39
C LEU A 495 -6.15 -39.83 -16.63
N GLU A 496 -5.15 -39.17 -17.22
CA GLU A 496 -4.39 -39.69 -18.36
C GLU A 496 -3.63 -40.98 -17.99
N GLU A 497 -3.03 -41.04 -16.79
CA GLU A 497 -2.37 -42.26 -16.28
C GLU A 497 -3.36 -43.43 -16.17
N ASN A 498 -4.57 -43.18 -15.65
CA ASN A 498 -5.60 -44.20 -15.55
C ASN A 498 -6.09 -44.67 -16.93
N GLN A 499 -6.21 -43.77 -17.90
CA GLN A 499 -6.53 -44.13 -19.28
C GLN A 499 -5.45 -45.02 -19.89
N LEU A 500 -4.17 -44.62 -19.78
CA LEU A 500 -3.05 -45.41 -20.29
C LEU A 500 -2.92 -46.77 -19.59
N LYS A 501 -3.24 -46.88 -18.30
CA LYS A 501 -3.29 -48.16 -17.60
C LYS A 501 -4.36 -49.09 -18.17
N ASN A 502 -5.53 -48.56 -18.50
CA ASN A 502 -6.60 -49.33 -19.13
C ASN A 502 -6.18 -49.79 -20.53
N GLU A 503 -5.63 -48.90 -21.36
CA GLU A 503 -5.13 -49.25 -22.70
C GLU A 503 -4.02 -50.30 -22.64
N MET A 504 -3.11 -50.22 -21.65
CA MET A 504 -2.07 -51.22 -21.43
C MET A 504 -2.67 -52.57 -21.04
N GLN A 505 -3.73 -52.59 -20.24
CA GLN A 505 -4.43 -53.82 -19.89
C GLN A 505 -5.14 -54.43 -21.10
N ASP A 506 -5.84 -53.62 -21.89
CA ASP A 506 -6.49 -54.07 -23.13
C ASP A 506 -5.46 -54.65 -24.13
N ALA A 507 -4.29 -54.02 -24.26
CA ALA A 507 -3.21 -54.52 -25.10
C ALA A 507 -2.62 -55.85 -24.58
N LYS A 508 -2.52 -56.03 -23.25
CA LYS A 508 -2.12 -57.31 -22.66
C LYS A 508 -3.12 -58.41 -22.95
N ASP A 509 -4.41 -58.14 -22.73
CA ASP A 509 -5.48 -59.11 -22.98
C ASP A 509 -5.54 -59.50 -24.46
N GLN A 510 -5.33 -58.55 -25.38
CA GLN A 510 -5.19 -58.84 -26.81
C GLN A 510 -3.97 -59.70 -27.12
N ASN A 511 -2.82 -59.43 -26.48
CA ASN A 511 -1.61 -60.22 -26.69
C ASN A 511 -1.78 -61.66 -26.18
N GLU A 512 -2.39 -61.85 -25.00
CA GLU A 512 -2.74 -63.18 -24.48
C GLU A 512 -3.65 -63.93 -25.45
N LEU A 513 -4.66 -63.27 -26.01
CA LEU A 513 -5.55 -63.89 -27.02
C LEU A 513 -4.80 -64.29 -28.30
N LEU A 514 -3.86 -63.46 -28.76
CA LEU A 514 -3.01 -63.78 -29.90
C LEU A 514 -2.09 -64.96 -29.60
N GLU A 515 -1.50 -65.03 -28.40
CA GLU A 515 -0.71 -66.20 -27.96
C GLU A 515 -1.54 -67.48 -27.96
N PHE A 516 -2.77 -67.45 -27.43
CA PHE A 516 -3.70 -68.59 -27.53
C PHE A 516 -3.98 -68.98 -28.98
N ARG A 517 -4.19 -68.01 -29.87
CA ARG A 517 -4.47 -68.27 -31.28
C ARG A 517 -3.26 -68.86 -32.01
N VAL A 518 -2.05 -68.39 -31.70
CA VAL A 518 -0.80 -68.95 -32.25
C VAL A 518 -0.64 -70.40 -31.79
N LEU A 519 -0.82 -70.68 -30.49
CA LEU A 519 -0.75 -72.05 -29.96
C LEU A 519 -1.77 -72.97 -30.61
N GLU A 520 -3.01 -72.51 -30.84
CA GLU A 520 -4.03 -73.28 -31.54
C GLU A 520 -3.63 -73.61 -32.99
N LEU A 521 -3.04 -72.64 -33.70
CA LEU A 521 -2.53 -72.83 -35.05
C LEU A 521 -1.34 -73.79 -35.09
N GLU A 522 -0.40 -73.70 -34.15
CA GLU A 522 0.74 -74.62 -34.02
C GLU A 522 0.30 -76.05 -33.75
N VAL A 523 -0.72 -76.26 -32.90
CA VAL A 523 -1.33 -77.56 -32.66
C VAL A 523 -2.01 -78.10 -33.92
N ARG A 524 -2.75 -77.26 -34.64
CA ARG A 524 -3.39 -77.64 -35.92
C ARG A 524 -2.38 -78.01 -37.00
N ASP A 525 -1.31 -77.24 -37.16
CA ASP A 525 -0.25 -77.52 -38.13
C ASP A 525 0.55 -78.77 -37.73
N SER A 526 0.74 -79.02 -36.43
CA SER A 526 1.33 -80.26 -35.93
C SER A 526 0.44 -81.49 -36.19
N LEU A 527 -0.88 -81.36 -36.07
CA LEU A 527 -1.85 -82.42 -36.41
C LEU A 527 -1.97 -82.63 -37.93
N SER A 528 -1.94 -81.55 -38.71
CA SER A 528 -1.91 -81.56 -40.18
C SER A 528 -0.66 -82.27 -40.72
N CYS A 529 0.51 -81.96 -40.16
CA CYS A 529 1.77 -82.63 -40.49
C CYS A 529 1.80 -84.10 -40.06
N LYS A 530 1.16 -84.47 -38.94
CA LYS A 530 1.08 -85.86 -38.45
C LYS A 530 0.09 -86.74 -39.21
N LEU A 531 -0.95 -86.16 -39.83
CA LEU A 531 -1.90 -86.92 -40.66
C LEU A 531 -1.39 -87.21 -42.08
N SER A 532 -0.32 -86.54 -42.51
CA SER A 532 0.33 -86.74 -43.83
C SER A 532 1.27 -87.95 -43.87
N ASN A 533 1.87 -88.32 -42.73
CA ASN A 533 2.80 -89.46 -42.66
C ASN A 533 2.25 -90.51 -41.69
N GLY A 534 1.77 -91.63 -42.24
CA GLY A 534 1.38 -92.81 -41.48
C GLY A 534 2.55 -93.35 -40.66
N ALA A 535 2.58 -93.00 -39.38
CA ALA A 535 3.39 -93.66 -38.37
C ALA A 535 2.69 -93.48 -37.01
N GLU A 536 2.25 -94.61 -36.43
CA GLU A 536 1.98 -94.73 -35.00
C GLU A 536 3.17 -94.15 -34.24
N PHE A 537 2.97 -93.39 -33.15
CA PHE A 537 3.77 -93.61 -31.93
C PHE A 537 3.20 -92.92 -30.69
N VAL A 538 3.38 -93.70 -29.62
CA VAL A 538 3.19 -93.54 -28.17
C VAL A 538 3.53 -92.16 -27.62
N PHE A 539 2.67 -91.66 -26.75
CA PHE A 539 2.80 -90.41 -26.01
C PHE A 539 3.56 -90.66 -24.70
N GLU A 540 4.72 -90.03 -24.50
CA GLU A 540 5.42 -90.00 -23.21
C GLU A 540 5.66 -88.52 -22.82
N PRO A 541 4.95 -87.97 -21.82
CA PRO A 541 5.06 -86.56 -21.47
C PRO A 541 6.14 -86.36 -20.40
N LYS A 542 7.27 -85.75 -20.79
CA LYS A 542 8.17 -85.10 -19.83
C LYS A 542 7.77 -83.63 -19.69
N LEU A 543 6.89 -83.35 -18.73
CA LEU A 543 6.80 -82.02 -18.14
C LEU A 543 8.04 -81.78 -17.27
N LYS A 544 8.85 -80.80 -17.65
CA LYS A 544 9.75 -80.09 -16.74
C LYS A 544 9.81 -78.63 -17.17
N PHE A 545 8.98 -77.81 -16.55
CA PHE A 545 9.26 -76.42 -16.18
C PHE A 545 8.10 -75.99 -15.27
N MET A 546 8.37 -75.80 -13.97
CA MET A 546 8.60 -74.50 -13.34
C MET A 546 9.18 -74.73 -11.95
#